data_AF-A0A8H8WP03-F1
#
_entry.id   AF-A0A8H8WP03-F1
#
_cell.length_a   1.000
_cell.length_b   1.000
_cell.length_c   1.000
_cell.angle_alpha   90.00
_cell.angle_beta   90.00
_cell.angle_gamma   90.00
#
_symmetry.space_group_name_H-M   'P 1'
#
loop_
_entity.id
_entity.type
_entity.pdbx_description
1 polymer ?
#
loop_
_entity_poly.entity_id
_entity_poly.type
_entity_poly.pdbx_seq_one_letter_code
_entity_poly.pdbx_strand_id
1 'polypeptide(L)'
;MRYGHRLELWTAEGDTTAFSAAWKRAKPAIEDVGYSWTRLGSQLAPCYWGLPEPGPVEPARRAVEAALAEAAAERAEKARREADRIAAEVASCAPRAIPIRSDLTDVVRSHAWQLGRHLAYARTLLEDAAWREWDLRSAERLLSNARGNSVRAAHRLEGTALPHWHARAADPAVRVAALAACRHLSSLDTDWASDRNAIGWSSASCWAGHSLSERRELDQGAAGHALSLLHLHRRQLTDSQRHALFGEPEIPLQPALAL
;
A
#
# COMPACT_ATOMS: atom_id res chain seq x y z
N MET A 1 -7.72 -34.28 -41.80
CA MET A 1 -8.97 -34.69 -42.46
C MET A 1 -10.14 -34.10 -41.69
N ARG A 2 -11.07 -33.44 -42.39
CA ARG A 2 -12.36 -33.02 -41.82
C ARG A 2 -13.45 -33.51 -42.77
N TYR A 3 -14.51 -34.11 -42.24
CA TYR A 3 -15.59 -34.72 -43.03
C TYR A 3 -15.13 -35.76 -44.06
N GLY A 4 -14.01 -36.48 -43.82
CA GLY A 4 -13.50 -37.50 -44.73
C GLY A 4 -12.68 -36.97 -45.92
N HIS A 5 -12.45 -35.65 -46.02
CA HIS A 5 -11.68 -35.04 -47.11
C HIS A 5 -10.30 -34.52 -46.64
N ARG A 6 -9.34 -34.49 -47.57
CA ARG A 6 -8.06 -33.78 -47.41
C ARG A 6 -8.29 -32.32 -47.83
N LEU A 7 -8.35 -31.43 -46.85
CA LEU A 7 -8.57 -30.00 -47.03
C LEU A 7 -7.31 -29.25 -46.62
N GLU A 8 -7.05 -28.12 -47.29
CA GLU A 8 -6.05 -27.16 -46.84
C GLU A 8 -6.54 -26.44 -45.58
N LEU A 9 -5.63 -26.24 -44.64
CA LEU A 9 -5.87 -25.64 -43.34
C LEU A 9 -4.98 -24.42 -43.18
N TRP A 10 -5.59 -23.27 -42.94
CA TRP A 10 -4.91 -22.05 -42.54
C TRP A 10 -5.28 -21.71 -41.11
N THR A 11 -4.32 -21.25 -40.33
CA THR A 11 -4.50 -20.92 -38.91
C THR A 11 -4.15 -19.47 -38.68
N ALA A 12 -4.94 -18.79 -37.87
CA ALA A 12 -4.65 -17.44 -37.43
C ALA A 12 -3.87 -17.46 -36.11
N GLU A 13 -2.97 -16.49 -35.94
CA GLU A 13 -2.23 -16.24 -34.71
C GLU A 13 -2.68 -14.91 -34.09
N GLY A 14 -2.44 -14.71 -32.79
CA GLY A 14 -2.70 -13.44 -32.10
C GLY A 14 -4.02 -13.38 -31.33
N ASP A 15 -4.55 -12.16 -31.14
CA ASP A 15 -5.77 -11.92 -30.35
C ASP A 15 -7.01 -12.55 -31.02
N THR A 16 -7.57 -13.57 -30.38
CA THR A 16 -8.73 -14.31 -30.88
C THR A 16 -10.06 -13.76 -30.36
N THR A 17 -10.09 -12.63 -29.65
CA THR A 17 -11.27 -12.12 -28.95
C THR A 17 -12.42 -11.83 -29.93
N ALA A 18 -12.12 -11.16 -31.05
CA ALA A 18 -13.13 -10.86 -32.08
C ALA A 18 -13.68 -12.14 -32.73
N PHE A 19 -12.81 -13.09 -33.09
CA PHE A 19 -13.24 -14.37 -33.65
C PHE A 19 -14.07 -15.17 -32.65
N SER A 20 -13.70 -15.21 -31.37
CA SER A 20 -14.50 -15.87 -30.33
C SER A 20 -15.86 -15.21 -30.12
N ALA A 21 -15.93 -13.88 -30.17
CA ALA A 21 -17.19 -13.16 -30.05
C ALA A 21 -18.13 -13.42 -31.24
N ALA A 22 -17.58 -13.41 -32.45
CA ALA A 22 -18.28 -13.73 -33.69
C ALA A 22 -18.72 -15.21 -33.71
N TRP A 23 -17.82 -16.13 -33.39
CA TRP A 23 -18.09 -17.58 -33.33
C TRP A 23 -19.25 -17.89 -32.38
N LYS A 24 -19.31 -17.29 -31.20
CA LYS A 24 -20.39 -17.56 -30.23
C LYS A 24 -21.79 -17.24 -30.78
N ARG A 25 -21.92 -16.27 -31.70
CA ARG A 25 -23.21 -15.72 -32.16
C ARG A 25 -23.54 -16.06 -33.61
N ALA A 26 -22.52 -16.18 -34.46
CA ALA A 26 -22.65 -16.43 -35.90
C ALA A 26 -22.02 -17.77 -36.32
N LYS A 27 -21.84 -18.73 -35.39
CA LYS A 27 -21.21 -20.04 -35.66
C LYS A 27 -21.69 -20.68 -36.97
N PRO A 28 -22.99 -20.86 -37.24
CA PRO A 28 -23.43 -21.55 -38.45
C PRO A 28 -22.94 -20.85 -39.72
N ALA A 29 -23.04 -19.52 -39.79
CA ALA A 29 -22.61 -18.73 -40.94
C ALA A 29 -21.09 -18.72 -41.12
N ILE A 30 -20.34 -18.75 -40.02
CA ILE A 30 -18.87 -18.82 -40.02
C ILE A 30 -18.38 -20.22 -40.44
N GLU A 31 -19.05 -21.28 -39.97
CA GLU A 31 -18.75 -22.67 -40.36
C GLU A 31 -19.06 -22.94 -41.84
N ASP A 32 -20.16 -22.40 -42.34
CA ASP A 32 -20.64 -22.59 -43.73
C ASP A 32 -19.62 -22.07 -44.76
N VAL A 33 -18.90 -21.00 -44.44
CA VAL A 33 -17.82 -20.48 -45.29
C VAL A 33 -16.46 -21.11 -45.01
N GLY A 34 -16.35 -22.05 -44.06
CA GLY A 34 -15.13 -22.81 -43.80
C GLY A 34 -14.31 -22.39 -42.60
N TYR A 35 -14.70 -21.35 -41.85
CA TYR A 35 -13.97 -20.98 -40.63
C TYR A 35 -14.35 -21.89 -39.45
N SER A 36 -13.39 -22.16 -38.56
CA SER A 36 -13.62 -22.95 -37.35
C SER A 36 -12.52 -22.73 -36.31
N TRP A 37 -12.54 -23.54 -35.26
CA TRP A 37 -11.43 -23.68 -34.33
C TRP A 37 -10.68 -24.97 -34.62
N THR A 38 -9.36 -24.92 -34.51
CA THR A 38 -8.51 -26.10 -34.49
C THR A 38 -7.59 -26.06 -33.29
N ARG A 39 -7.11 -27.24 -32.88
CA ARG A 39 -6.17 -27.36 -31.76
C ARG A 39 -4.75 -27.46 -32.31
N LEU A 40 -3.91 -26.50 -31.96
CA LEU A 40 -2.47 -26.50 -32.26
C LEU A 40 -1.72 -26.75 -30.95
N GLY A 41 -1.30 -27.99 -30.73
CA GLY A 41 -0.71 -28.42 -29.46
C GLY A 41 -1.68 -28.24 -28.28
N SER A 42 -1.33 -27.36 -27.34
CA SER A 42 -2.16 -27.04 -26.18
C SER A 42 -3.15 -25.88 -26.41
N GLN A 43 -3.03 -25.15 -27.51
CA GLN A 43 -3.81 -23.93 -27.77
C GLN A 43 -4.93 -24.15 -28.79
N LEU A 44 -6.02 -23.41 -28.62
CA LEU A 44 -7.13 -23.34 -29.58
C LEU A 44 -6.90 -22.12 -30.49
N ALA A 45 -6.80 -22.36 -31.80
CA ALA A 45 -6.54 -21.32 -32.79
C ALA A 45 -7.70 -21.21 -33.79
N PRO A 46 -8.14 -20.00 -34.16
CA PRO A 46 -9.05 -19.81 -35.29
C PRO A 46 -8.40 -20.37 -36.55
N CYS A 47 -9.19 -20.98 -37.40
CA CYS A 47 -8.71 -21.58 -38.63
C CYS A 47 -9.72 -21.44 -39.76
N TYR A 48 -9.23 -21.57 -40.98
CA TYR A 48 -10.01 -21.63 -42.20
C TYR A 48 -9.71 -22.97 -42.89
N TRP A 49 -10.77 -23.64 -43.33
CA TRP A 49 -10.71 -24.84 -44.14
C TRP A 49 -11.11 -24.49 -45.57
N GLY A 50 -10.27 -24.85 -46.53
CA GLY A 50 -10.54 -24.62 -47.96
C GLY A 50 -11.63 -25.57 -48.44
N LEU A 51 -12.89 -25.24 -48.18
CA LEU A 51 -14.03 -26.06 -48.58
C LEU A 51 -14.13 -26.08 -50.12
N PRO A 52 -14.44 -27.24 -50.74
CA PRO A 52 -14.66 -27.32 -52.19
C PRO A 52 -15.84 -26.46 -52.66
N GLU A 53 -16.88 -26.38 -51.84
CA GLU A 53 -18.10 -25.61 -52.09
C GLU A 53 -18.42 -24.78 -50.83
N PRO A 54 -17.73 -23.65 -50.61
CA PRO A 54 -18.02 -22.80 -49.47
C PRO A 54 -19.37 -22.11 -49.63
N GLY A 55 -20.06 -21.90 -48.52
CA GLY A 55 -21.25 -21.06 -48.47
C GLY A 55 -20.99 -19.62 -48.93
N PRO A 56 -22.05 -18.82 -49.13
CA PRO A 56 -21.91 -17.45 -49.60
C PRO A 56 -21.23 -16.56 -48.55
N VAL A 57 -20.11 -15.92 -48.94
CA VAL A 57 -19.28 -15.09 -48.04
C VAL A 57 -19.98 -13.85 -47.54
N GLU A 58 -20.77 -13.17 -48.38
CA GLU A 58 -21.41 -11.90 -48.02
C GLU A 58 -22.45 -12.05 -46.88
N PRO A 59 -23.37 -13.03 -46.91
CA PRO A 59 -24.21 -13.34 -45.75
C PRO A 59 -23.42 -13.66 -44.47
N ALA A 60 -22.34 -14.43 -44.58
CA ALA A 60 -21.49 -14.74 -43.43
C ALA A 60 -20.80 -13.50 -42.87
N ARG A 61 -20.29 -12.61 -43.73
CA ARG A 61 -19.70 -11.32 -43.36
C ARG A 61 -20.70 -10.46 -42.60
N ARG A 62 -21.94 -10.32 -43.09
CA ARG A 62 -23.01 -9.58 -42.39
C ARG A 62 -23.35 -10.20 -41.03
N ALA A 63 -23.40 -11.52 -40.95
CA ALA A 63 -23.64 -12.22 -39.68
C ALA A 63 -22.51 -11.97 -38.66
N VAL A 64 -21.26 -11.96 -39.11
CA VAL A 64 -20.09 -11.63 -38.29
C VAL A 64 -20.14 -10.17 -37.84
N GLU A 65 -20.39 -9.23 -38.74
CA GLU A 65 -20.50 -7.80 -38.42
C GLU A 65 -21.60 -7.53 -37.38
N ALA A 66 -22.78 -8.14 -37.55
CA ALA A 66 -23.87 -8.06 -36.59
C ALA A 66 -23.49 -8.66 -35.22
N ALA A 67 -22.85 -9.83 -35.21
CA ALA A 67 -22.39 -10.49 -33.98
C ALA A 67 -21.35 -9.66 -33.21
N LEU A 68 -20.44 -9.00 -33.91
CA LEU A 68 -19.44 -8.12 -33.30
C LEU A 68 -20.07 -6.84 -32.75
N ALA A 69 -21.02 -6.25 -33.47
CA ALA A 69 -21.78 -5.08 -32.99
C ALA A 69 -22.57 -5.40 -31.71
N GLU A 70 -23.26 -6.55 -31.66
CA GLU A 70 -23.96 -7.01 -30.47
C GLU A 70 -23.02 -7.27 -29.30
N ALA A 71 -21.88 -7.94 -29.54
CA ALA A 71 -20.87 -8.18 -28.51
C ALA A 71 -20.23 -6.88 -27.98
N ALA A 72 -20.09 -5.85 -28.82
CA ALA A 72 -19.64 -4.53 -28.40
C ALA A 72 -20.71 -3.83 -27.55
N ALA A 73 -21.98 -3.87 -27.97
CA ALA A 73 -23.10 -3.30 -27.22
C ALA A 73 -23.26 -3.94 -25.83
N GLU A 74 -23.17 -5.27 -25.73
CA GLU A 74 -23.20 -5.97 -24.44
C GLU A 74 -22.03 -5.58 -23.52
N ARG A 75 -20.81 -5.43 -24.08
CA ARG A 75 -19.64 -5.00 -23.28
C ARG A 75 -19.81 -3.57 -22.78
N ALA A 76 -20.30 -2.67 -23.63
CA ALA A 76 -20.60 -1.29 -23.25
C ALA A 76 -21.69 -1.24 -22.17
N GLU A 77 -22.75 -2.03 -22.30
CA GLU A 77 -23.82 -2.16 -21.30
C GLU A 77 -23.28 -2.66 -19.96
N LYS A 78 -22.47 -3.73 -19.96
CA LYS A 78 -21.85 -4.26 -18.75
C LYS A 78 -20.90 -3.25 -18.10
N ALA A 79 -20.10 -2.56 -18.90
CA ALA A 79 -19.20 -1.52 -18.41
C ALA A 79 -19.99 -0.36 -17.78
N ARG A 80 -21.11 0.05 -18.39
CA ARG A 80 -22.00 1.08 -17.82
C ARG A 80 -22.60 0.64 -16.49
N ARG A 81 -23.18 -0.56 -16.43
CA ARG A 81 -23.75 -1.11 -15.18
C ARG A 81 -22.72 -1.24 -14.07
N GLU A 82 -21.50 -1.64 -14.40
CA GLU A 82 -20.41 -1.73 -13.44
C GLU A 82 -19.96 -0.35 -12.95
N ALA A 83 -19.86 0.63 -13.85
CA ALA A 83 -19.58 2.01 -13.48
C ALA A 83 -20.69 2.59 -12.59
N ASP A 84 -21.95 2.36 -12.92
CA ASP A 84 -23.11 2.78 -12.11
C ASP A 84 -23.09 2.12 -10.72
N ARG A 85 -22.74 0.83 -10.65
CA ARG A 85 -22.58 0.09 -9.38
C ARG A 85 -21.47 0.68 -8.53
N ILE A 86 -20.30 0.95 -9.11
CA ILE A 86 -19.17 1.55 -8.40
C ILE A 86 -19.53 2.96 -7.94
N ALA A 87 -20.16 3.78 -8.78
CA ALA A 87 -20.58 5.13 -8.44
C ALA A 87 -21.60 5.13 -7.28
N ALA A 88 -22.56 4.20 -7.30
CA ALA A 88 -23.52 4.02 -6.22
C ALA A 88 -22.84 3.57 -4.91
N GLU A 89 -21.87 2.66 -4.99
CA GLU A 89 -21.08 2.23 -3.82
C GLU A 89 -20.30 3.39 -3.22
N VAL A 90 -19.58 4.16 -4.05
CA VAL A 90 -18.82 5.34 -3.61
C VAL A 90 -19.75 6.38 -2.98
N ALA A 91 -20.88 6.68 -3.60
CA ALA A 91 -21.87 7.61 -3.07
C ALA A 91 -22.43 7.14 -1.70
N SER A 92 -22.70 5.84 -1.55
CA SER A 92 -23.13 5.26 -0.27
C SER A 92 -22.04 5.31 0.80
N CYS A 93 -20.77 5.21 0.41
CA CYS A 93 -19.62 5.24 1.32
C CYS A 93 -19.25 6.67 1.74
N ALA A 94 -19.54 7.68 0.92
CA ALA A 94 -19.07 9.05 1.08
C ALA A 94 -19.36 9.66 2.48
N PRO A 95 -20.56 9.51 3.09
CA PRO A 95 -20.82 10.09 4.42
C PRO A 95 -19.93 9.48 5.52
N ARG A 96 -19.64 8.18 5.44
CA ARG A 96 -18.73 7.48 6.37
C ARG A 96 -17.27 7.81 6.08
N ALA A 97 -16.93 8.01 4.81
CA ALA A 97 -15.57 8.30 4.39
C ALA A 97 -15.06 9.64 4.92
N ILE A 98 -15.90 10.68 4.98
CA ILE A 98 -15.50 12.03 5.42
C ILE A 98 -14.77 12.02 6.77
N PRO A 99 -15.37 11.56 7.89
CA PRO A 99 -14.69 11.56 9.18
C PRO A 99 -13.47 10.65 9.21
N ILE A 100 -13.53 9.47 8.58
CA ILE A 100 -12.41 8.51 8.55
C ILE A 100 -11.22 9.08 7.77
N ARG A 101 -11.46 9.80 6.66
CA ARG A 101 -10.42 10.49 5.89
C ARG A 101 -9.80 11.62 6.68
N SER A 102 -10.60 12.40 7.41
CA SER A 102 -10.09 13.45 8.30
C SER A 102 -9.17 12.85 9.36
N ASP A 103 -9.65 11.84 10.10
CA ASP A 103 -8.87 11.15 11.12
C ASP A 103 -7.56 10.57 10.56
N LEU A 104 -7.62 9.91 9.40
CA LEU A 104 -6.44 9.30 8.78
C LEU A 104 -5.46 10.37 8.29
N THR A 105 -5.96 11.48 7.75
CA THR A 105 -5.14 12.64 7.35
C THR A 105 -4.41 13.23 8.56
N ASP A 106 -5.10 13.38 9.69
CA ASP A 106 -4.50 13.90 10.92
C ASP A 106 -3.42 12.97 11.47
N VAL A 107 -3.63 11.65 11.42
CA VAL A 107 -2.59 10.67 11.79
C VAL A 107 -1.40 10.77 10.83
N VAL A 108 -1.63 10.79 9.51
CA VAL A 108 -0.55 10.88 8.50
C VAL A 108 0.27 12.17 8.64
N ARG A 109 -0.37 13.30 8.98
CA ARG A 109 0.28 14.60 9.10
C ARG A 109 1.03 14.76 10.41
N SER A 110 0.40 14.40 11.52
CA SER A 110 0.88 14.77 12.86
C SER A 110 1.52 13.61 13.62
N HIS A 111 1.15 12.37 13.29
CA HIS A 111 1.54 11.18 14.05
C HIS A 111 1.92 10.01 13.11
N ALA A 112 2.66 10.31 12.03
CA ALA A 112 3.01 9.34 10.99
C ALA A 112 3.68 8.06 11.55
N TRP A 113 4.43 8.20 12.63
CA TRP A 113 5.07 7.09 13.36
C TRP A 113 4.09 6.04 13.88
N GLN A 114 2.83 6.38 14.10
CA GLN A 114 1.80 5.42 14.52
C GLN A 114 1.48 4.39 13.42
N LEU A 115 1.71 4.75 12.15
CA LEU A 115 1.46 3.89 10.99
C LEU A 115 2.68 3.03 10.62
N GLY A 116 3.90 3.47 10.95
CA GLY A 116 5.15 2.77 10.63
C GLY A 116 5.20 2.35 9.17
N ARG A 117 5.47 1.06 8.90
CA ARG A 117 5.50 0.49 7.54
C ARG A 117 4.22 0.67 6.71
N HIS A 118 3.08 0.96 7.35
CA HIS A 118 1.80 1.15 6.66
C HIS A 118 1.57 2.59 6.20
N LEU A 119 2.48 3.52 6.50
CA LEU A 119 2.32 4.92 6.14
C LEU A 119 2.24 5.15 4.63
N ALA A 120 3.06 4.46 3.84
CA ALA A 120 3.03 4.58 2.37
C ALA A 120 1.64 4.18 1.83
N TYR A 121 1.11 3.04 2.31
CA TYR A 121 -0.24 2.60 1.94
C TYR A 121 -1.33 3.59 2.37
N ALA A 122 -1.22 4.16 3.58
CA ALA A 122 -2.16 5.17 4.06
C ALA A 122 -2.16 6.44 3.18
N ARG A 123 -0.99 6.88 2.70
CA ARG A 123 -0.87 8.02 1.77
C ARG A 123 -1.53 7.72 0.43
N THR A 124 -1.22 6.57 -0.17
CA THR A 124 -1.85 6.14 -1.43
C THR A 124 -3.38 6.02 -1.28
N LEU A 125 -3.86 5.50 -0.14
CA LEU A 125 -5.29 5.41 0.14
C LEU A 125 -5.94 6.80 0.23
N LEU A 126 -5.27 7.79 0.81
CA LEU A 126 -5.78 9.17 0.91
C LEU A 126 -5.82 9.89 -0.44
N GLU A 127 -4.94 9.54 -1.39
CA GLU A 127 -4.93 10.10 -2.76
C GLU A 127 -6.18 9.72 -3.57
N ASP A 128 -6.79 8.56 -3.28
CA ASP A 128 -8.00 8.12 -3.98
C ASP A 128 -9.23 8.90 -3.51
N ALA A 129 -9.77 9.77 -4.37
CA ALA A 129 -10.96 10.58 -4.06
C ALA A 129 -12.24 9.76 -3.82
N ALA A 130 -12.32 8.53 -4.32
CA ALA A 130 -13.55 7.74 -4.44
C ALA A 130 -13.47 6.41 -3.66
N TRP A 131 -13.52 6.51 -2.33
CA TRP A 131 -13.47 5.33 -1.47
C TRP A 131 -14.69 4.42 -1.63
N ARG A 132 -14.41 3.14 -1.89
CA ARG A 132 -15.38 2.04 -1.81
C ARG A 132 -15.37 1.40 -0.43
N GLU A 133 -16.21 0.39 -0.21
CA GLU A 133 -16.34 -0.26 1.09
C GLU A 133 -15.02 -0.93 1.54
N TRP A 134 -14.24 -1.47 0.60
CA TRP A 134 -12.90 -2.00 0.89
C TRP A 134 -11.92 -0.93 1.39
N ASP A 135 -11.97 0.27 0.80
CA ASP A 135 -11.09 1.39 1.12
C ASP A 135 -11.42 1.94 2.50
N LEU A 136 -12.72 2.06 2.81
CA LEU A 136 -13.22 2.37 4.15
C LEU A 136 -12.71 1.39 5.20
N ARG A 137 -12.92 0.09 5.02
CA ARG A 137 -12.46 -0.93 5.97
C ARG A 137 -10.93 -0.93 6.13
N SER A 138 -10.22 -0.67 5.03
CA SER A 138 -8.76 -0.52 5.07
C SER A 138 -8.34 0.67 5.94
N ALA A 139 -8.99 1.82 5.77
CA ALA A 139 -8.72 3.03 6.57
C ALA A 139 -9.08 2.84 8.05
N GLU A 140 -10.24 2.25 8.36
CA GLU A 140 -10.64 1.93 9.73
C GLU A 140 -9.63 1.02 10.44
N ARG A 141 -9.12 0.00 9.73
CA ARG A 141 -8.07 -0.89 10.25
C ARG A 141 -6.76 -0.15 10.50
N LEU A 142 -6.37 0.77 9.59
CA LEU A 142 -5.17 1.59 9.78
C LEU A 142 -5.30 2.47 11.03
N LEU A 143 -6.44 3.15 11.20
CA LEU A 143 -6.72 3.98 12.38
C LEU A 143 -6.72 3.17 13.67
N SER A 144 -7.39 2.01 13.67
CA SER A 144 -7.40 1.09 14.81
C SER A 144 -6.00 0.64 15.19
N ASN A 145 -5.18 0.26 14.19
CA ASN A 145 -3.80 -0.14 14.42
C ASN A 145 -2.93 1.01 14.94
N ALA A 146 -3.09 2.22 14.40
CA ALA A 146 -2.38 3.42 14.85
C ALA A 146 -2.69 3.71 16.32
N ARG A 147 -3.98 3.74 16.69
CA ARG A 147 -4.43 3.89 18.09
C ARG A 147 -3.86 2.79 18.98
N GLY A 148 -3.92 1.53 18.53
CA GLY A 148 -3.35 0.40 19.26
C GLY A 148 -1.83 0.50 19.45
N ASN A 149 -1.09 1.03 18.48
CA ASN A 149 0.35 1.28 18.60
C ASN A 149 0.63 2.33 19.69
N SER A 150 -0.11 3.43 19.71
CA SER A 150 0.02 4.47 20.74
C SER A 150 -0.30 3.95 22.14
N VAL A 151 -1.39 3.18 22.29
CA VAL A 151 -1.76 2.57 23.58
C VAL A 151 -0.68 1.60 24.06
N ARG A 152 -0.16 0.73 23.19
CA ARG A 152 0.92 -0.19 23.55
C ARG A 152 2.21 0.54 23.93
N ALA A 153 2.53 1.63 23.24
CA ALA A 153 3.68 2.46 23.57
C ALA A 153 3.52 3.12 24.95
N ALA A 154 2.36 3.73 25.21
CA ALA A 154 2.03 4.32 26.50
C ALA A 154 2.12 3.29 27.64
N HIS A 155 1.49 2.12 27.48
CA HIS A 155 1.53 1.06 28.48
C HIS A 155 2.96 0.56 28.79
N ARG A 156 3.84 0.47 27.79
CA ARG A 156 5.25 0.12 28.05
C ARG A 156 5.97 1.16 28.93
N LEU A 157 5.57 2.43 28.82
CA LEU A 157 6.14 3.53 29.59
C LEU A 157 5.56 3.63 31.02
N GLU A 158 4.44 2.95 31.31
CA GLU A 158 3.85 2.86 32.66
C GLU A 158 4.61 1.89 33.57
N GLY A 159 5.38 0.96 33.00
CA GLY A 159 6.21 0.03 33.76
C GLY A 159 7.30 0.74 34.58
N THR A 160 7.92 0.04 35.53
CA THR A 160 9.05 0.60 36.27
C THR A 160 10.28 0.70 35.38
N ALA A 161 10.86 1.90 35.26
CA ALA A 161 12.14 2.09 34.59
C ALA A 161 13.28 1.38 35.32
N LEU A 162 14.39 1.09 34.63
CA LEU A 162 15.56 0.48 35.25
C LEU A 162 16.05 1.32 36.44
N PRO A 163 16.38 0.73 37.61
CA PRO A 163 16.61 1.48 38.85
C PRO A 163 17.64 2.62 38.73
N HIS A 164 18.75 2.40 38.02
CA HIS A 164 19.79 3.43 37.85
C HIS A 164 19.31 4.61 36.98
N TRP A 165 18.50 4.35 35.94
CA TRP A 165 17.90 5.42 35.13
C TRP A 165 16.79 6.15 35.87
N HIS A 166 15.97 5.42 36.62
CA HIS A 166 14.97 6.03 37.48
C HIS A 166 15.62 6.95 38.53
N ALA A 167 16.72 6.52 39.16
CA ALA A 167 17.48 7.35 40.09
C ALA A 167 18.08 8.58 39.41
N ARG A 168 18.69 8.44 38.23
CA ARG A 168 19.23 9.57 37.45
C ARG A 168 18.15 10.58 37.05
N ALA A 169 16.94 10.11 36.73
CA ALA A 169 15.78 10.92 36.40
C ALA A 169 15.17 11.70 37.59
N ALA A 170 15.67 11.51 38.82
CA ALA A 170 15.25 12.32 39.97
C ALA A 170 15.58 13.81 39.78
N ASP A 171 16.67 14.10 39.07
CA ASP A 171 17.11 15.45 38.74
C ASP A 171 16.19 16.10 37.67
N PRO A 172 15.51 17.23 37.98
CA PRO A 172 14.67 17.93 37.01
C PRO A 172 15.39 18.36 35.74
N ALA A 173 16.67 18.75 35.82
CA ALA A 173 17.45 19.18 34.66
C ALA A 173 17.66 18.01 33.68
N VAL A 174 17.86 16.79 34.20
CA VAL A 174 17.95 15.57 33.39
C VAL A 174 16.62 15.28 32.70
N ARG A 175 15.48 15.48 33.35
CA ARG A 175 14.16 15.24 32.74
C ARG A 175 13.91 16.18 31.56
N VAL A 176 14.27 17.45 31.72
CA VAL A 176 14.20 18.45 30.64
C VAL A 176 15.14 18.07 29.49
N ALA A 177 16.39 17.70 29.79
CA ALA A 177 17.36 17.26 28.80
C ALA A 177 16.90 16.00 28.05
N ALA A 178 16.29 15.02 28.76
CA ALA A 178 15.78 13.78 28.17
C ALA A 178 14.65 14.07 27.18
N LEU A 179 13.72 14.96 27.53
CA LEU A 179 12.66 15.37 26.62
C LEU A 179 13.22 16.07 25.38
N ALA A 180 14.18 16.98 25.55
CA ALA A 180 14.82 17.66 24.43
C ALA A 180 15.55 16.67 23.50
N ALA A 181 16.24 15.68 24.05
CA ALA A 181 16.92 14.63 23.29
C ALA A 181 15.93 13.70 22.57
N CYS A 182 14.81 13.34 23.21
CA CYS A 182 13.74 12.58 22.54
C CYS A 182 13.20 13.34 21.33
N ARG A 183 12.91 14.65 21.47
CA ARG A 183 12.45 15.50 20.37
C ARG A 183 13.51 15.62 19.26
N HIS A 184 14.78 15.71 19.64
CA HIS A 184 15.88 15.72 18.67
C HIS A 184 15.90 14.43 17.83
N LEU A 185 15.90 13.25 18.45
CA LEU A 185 15.88 11.99 17.72
C LEU A 185 14.60 11.82 16.88
N SER A 186 13.44 12.21 17.41
CA SER A 186 12.18 12.20 16.65
C SER A 186 12.22 13.11 15.41
N SER A 187 12.95 14.24 15.47
CA SER A 187 13.12 15.13 14.31
C SER A 187 14.04 14.55 13.21
N LEU A 188 14.92 13.63 13.57
CA LEU A 188 15.78 12.90 12.63
C LEU A 188 15.06 11.70 12.00
N ASP A 189 14.06 11.16 12.69
CA ASP A 189 13.31 9.97 12.29
C ASP A 189 12.25 10.30 11.22
N THR A 190 12.71 10.44 9.98
CA THR A 190 11.88 10.81 8.82
C THR A 190 11.25 9.62 8.11
N ASP A 191 11.78 8.40 8.32
CA ASP A 191 11.20 7.16 7.81
C ASP A 191 10.37 6.41 8.86
N TRP A 192 10.35 6.91 10.10
CA TRP A 192 9.57 6.36 11.21
C TRP A 192 9.86 4.88 11.46
N ALA A 193 11.12 4.51 11.31
CA ALA A 193 11.63 3.15 11.36
C ALA A 193 10.93 2.15 10.41
N SER A 194 10.50 2.62 9.23
CA SER A 194 9.98 1.76 8.17
C SER A 194 11.10 1.03 7.41
N ASP A 195 12.28 1.64 7.30
CA ASP A 195 13.47 1.04 6.70
C ASP A 195 14.62 0.94 7.73
N ARG A 196 15.67 0.19 7.39
CA ARG A 196 16.83 -0.07 8.26
C ARG A 196 17.72 1.18 8.43
N ASN A 197 17.14 2.33 8.73
CA ASN A 197 17.90 3.56 8.87
C ASN A 197 18.65 3.60 10.20
N ALA A 198 19.93 3.98 10.12
CA ALA A 198 20.81 4.15 11.27
C ALA A 198 20.62 5.53 11.95
N ILE A 199 19.56 6.26 11.59
CA ILE A 199 19.29 7.65 11.97
C ILE A 199 17.87 7.73 12.55
N GLY A 200 17.70 8.44 13.65
CA GLY A 200 16.45 8.50 14.40
C GLY A 200 16.25 7.29 15.32
N TRP A 201 14.99 6.90 15.51
CA TRP A 201 14.62 5.76 16.34
C TRP A 201 14.73 4.45 15.56
N SER A 202 15.14 3.37 16.24
CA SER A 202 15.05 2.03 15.67
C SER A 202 13.61 1.52 15.69
N SER A 203 13.29 0.50 14.90
CA SER A 203 11.96 -0.13 14.90
C SER A 203 11.48 -0.60 16.29
N ALA A 204 12.42 -1.03 17.14
CA ALA A 204 12.12 -1.45 18.51
C ALA A 204 11.77 -0.28 19.45
N SER A 205 12.23 0.94 19.14
CA SER A 205 12.12 2.12 20.00
C SER A 205 11.24 3.24 19.44
N CYS A 206 10.92 3.22 18.13
CA CYS A 206 10.17 4.26 17.41
C CYS A 206 8.90 4.70 18.15
N TRP A 207 7.97 3.78 18.43
CA TRP A 207 6.71 4.15 19.07
C TRP A 207 6.90 4.75 20.47
N ALA A 208 7.78 4.17 21.29
CA ALA A 208 8.02 4.67 22.65
C ALA A 208 8.76 6.02 22.64
N GLY A 209 9.75 6.17 21.77
CA GLY A 209 10.52 7.38 21.59
C GLY A 209 9.66 8.56 21.12
N HIS A 210 8.85 8.36 20.07
CA HIS A 210 7.90 9.38 19.62
C HIS A 210 6.86 9.72 20.70
N SER A 211 6.29 8.70 21.36
CA SER A 211 5.33 8.91 22.46
C SER A 211 5.91 9.73 23.61
N LEU A 212 7.21 9.58 23.92
CA LEU A 212 7.90 10.41 24.91
C LEU A 212 8.14 11.83 24.40
N SER A 213 8.53 11.98 23.13
CA SER A 213 8.85 13.28 22.51
C SER A 213 7.66 14.24 22.41
N GLU A 214 6.46 13.68 22.26
CA GLU A 214 5.19 14.43 22.18
C GLU A 214 4.67 14.90 23.54
N ARG A 215 5.23 14.40 24.66
CA ARG A 215 4.81 14.85 25.99
C ARG A 215 5.19 16.32 26.20
N ARG A 216 4.38 17.00 27.01
CA ARG A 216 4.68 18.37 27.48
C ARG A 216 5.88 18.37 28.42
N GLU A 217 5.92 17.40 29.33
CA GLU A 217 6.97 17.18 30.32
C GLU A 217 7.12 15.68 30.61
N LEU A 218 8.26 15.30 31.19
CA LEU A 218 8.51 13.93 31.64
C LEU A 218 8.54 13.92 33.18
N ASP A 219 7.75 13.03 33.77
CA ASP A 219 7.93 12.63 35.17
C ASP A 219 9.20 11.75 35.33
N GLN A 220 9.53 11.38 36.57
CA GLN A 220 10.72 10.59 36.86
C GLN A 220 10.69 9.19 36.19
N GLY A 221 9.52 8.54 36.13
CA GLY A 221 9.38 7.22 35.51
C GLY A 221 9.56 7.28 34.01
N ALA A 222 8.86 8.20 33.36
CA ALA A 222 8.94 8.46 31.92
C ALA A 222 10.36 8.88 31.50
N ALA A 223 11.01 9.75 32.29
CA ALA A 223 12.40 10.14 32.04
C ALA A 223 13.38 8.98 32.24
N GLY A 224 13.13 8.07 33.21
CA GLY A 224 13.92 6.85 33.36
C GLY A 224 13.85 5.94 32.13
N HIS A 225 12.66 5.77 31.54
CA HIS A 225 12.51 5.04 30.27
C HIS A 225 13.17 5.78 29.10
N ALA A 226 13.00 7.11 29.04
CA ALA A 226 13.65 7.93 28.02
C ALA A 226 15.17 7.76 28.05
N LEU A 227 15.80 7.83 29.22
CA LEU A 227 17.25 7.62 29.38
C LEU A 227 17.69 6.25 28.87
N SER A 228 16.93 5.19 29.15
CA SER A 228 17.22 3.84 28.65
C SER A 228 17.23 3.79 27.13
N LEU A 229 16.20 4.36 26.48
CA LEU A 229 16.08 4.40 25.03
C LEU A 229 17.17 5.29 24.40
N LEU A 230 17.39 6.48 24.95
CA LEU A 230 18.40 7.44 24.50
C LEU A 230 19.81 6.85 24.60
N HIS A 231 20.10 6.04 25.62
CA HIS A 231 21.40 5.40 25.77
C HIS A 231 21.71 4.43 24.62
N LEU A 232 20.69 3.72 24.09
CA LEU A 232 20.84 2.86 22.91
C LEU A 232 21.19 3.67 21.64
N HIS A 233 20.72 4.92 21.58
CA HIS A 233 20.89 5.82 20.45
C HIS A 233 21.94 6.92 20.69
N ARG A 234 22.73 6.82 21.77
CA ARG A 234 23.58 7.92 22.25
C ARG A 234 24.59 8.43 21.22
N ARG A 235 25.00 7.59 20.26
CA ARG A 235 25.91 7.98 19.17
C ARG A 235 25.31 9.03 18.22
N GLN A 236 24.00 9.18 18.22
CA GLN A 236 23.27 10.18 17.44
C GLN A 236 23.03 11.48 18.22
N LEU A 237 23.35 11.50 19.52
CA LEU A 237 23.18 12.67 20.37
C LEU A 237 24.43 13.56 20.33
N THR A 238 24.21 14.87 20.43
CA THR A 238 25.29 15.85 20.60
C THR A 238 26.04 15.63 21.91
N ASP A 239 27.28 16.11 21.97
CA ASP A 239 28.14 15.97 23.16
C ASP A 239 27.52 16.62 24.39
N SER A 240 26.93 17.80 24.25
CA SER A 240 26.21 18.49 25.32
C SER A 240 25.00 17.70 25.83
N GLN A 241 24.26 17.02 24.93
CA GLN A 241 23.17 16.12 25.32
C GLN A 241 23.70 14.89 26.06
N ARG A 242 24.75 14.24 25.56
CA ARG A 242 25.35 13.06 26.24
C ARG A 242 25.87 13.42 27.63
N HIS A 243 26.51 14.59 27.76
CA HIS A 243 26.96 15.11 29.04
C HIS A 243 25.79 15.36 30.01
N ALA A 244 24.77 16.10 29.57
CA ALA A 244 23.62 16.41 30.41
C ALA A 244 22.87 15.15 30.88
N LEU A 245 22.68 14.17 29.99
CA LEU A 245 21.92 12.96 30.28
C LEU A 245 22.72 11.96 31.13
N PHE A 246 23.94 11.66 30.70
CA PHE A 246 24.71 10.52 31.18
C PHE A 246 25.97 10.90 31.97
N GLY A 247 26.32 12.18 32.05
CA GLY A 247 27.57 12.64 32.65
C GLY A 247 28.80 12.23 31.84
N GLU A 248 28.62 11.87 30.56
CA GLU A 248 29.73 11.53 29.67
C GLU A 248 30.59 12.78 29.40
N PRO A 249 31.93 12.65 29.34
CA PRO A 249 32.79 13.76 28.98
C PRO A 249 32.51 14.20 27.53
N GLU A 250 32.60 15.50 27.26
CA GLU A 250 32.63 16.00 25.89
C GLU A 250 33.81 15.35 25.17
N ILE A 251 33.56 14.75 24.00
CA ILE A 251 34.61 14.14 23.20
C ILE A 251 35.17 15.29 22.36
N PRO A 252 36.39 15.78 22.62
CA PRO A 252 36.95 16.84 21.82
C PRO A 252 36.96 16.39 20.35
N LEU A 253 36.39 17.21 19.48
CA LEU A 253 36.46 17.03 18.03
C LEU A 253 37.93 16.77 17.69
N GLN A 254 38.26 15.55 17.26
CA GLN A 254 39.59 15.28 16.74
C GLN A 254 39.83 16.29 15.61
N PRO A 255 40.91 17.08 15.65
CA PRO A 255 41.21 17.99 14.56
C PRO A 255 41.23 17.16 13.29
N ALA A 256 40.43 17.58 12.31
CA ALA A 256 40.40 16.94 11.00
C ALA A 256 41.85 16.76 10.57
N LEU A 257 42.29 15.51 10.43
CA LEU A 257 43.56 15.22 9.82
C LEU A 257 43.46 15.80 8.41
N ALA A 258 44.09 16.96 8.24
CA ALA A 258 44.29 17.58 6.95
C ALA A 258 45.08 16.57 6.11
N LEU A 259 44.37 15.93 5.19
CA LEU A 259 44.95 15.22 4.04
C LEU A 259 44.81 16.13 2.83
#